data_AF-A0A4Q3TBE9-F1
#
_entry.id   AF-A0A4Q3TBE9-F1
#
_cell.length_a   1.000
_cell.length_b   1.000
_cell.length_c   1.000
_cell.angle_alpha   90.00
_cell.angle_beta   90.00
_cell.angle_gamma   90.00
#
_symmetry.space_group_name_H-M   'P 1'
#
loop_
_entity.id
_entity.type
_entity.pdbx_description
1 polymer ?
#
loop_
_entity_poly.entity_id
_entity_poly.type
_entity_poly.pdbx_seq_one_letter_code
_entity_poly.pdbx_strand_id
1 'polypeptide(L)'
;VVRSLAIAALGALGAGGDEARVNTEALTHEPNSEFCMDMSKLMLFQCLAASRPSYEDIFCLGRHITRDLATCTTEATQITTIVVGDPQETGAAPARTPISVTVPQATPVPTPAVATTQSLNTTPSR
;
A
#
# COMPACT_ATOMS: atom_id res chain seq x y z
N VAL A 1 -9.07 9.40 4.80
CA VAL A 1 -7.62 9.10 4.86
C VAL A 1 -6.83 9.33 3.56
N VAL A 2 -7.49 9.54 2.42
CA VAL A 2 -6.82 9.63 1.11
C VAL A 2 -5.93 10.87 1.00
N ARG A 3 -6.36 12.02 1.52
CA ARG A 3 -5.57 13.25 1.48
C ARG A 3 -4.33 13.17 2.38
N SER A 4 -4.49 12.55 3.55
CA SER A 4 -3.38 12.26 4.47
C SER A 4 -2.34 11.32 3.82
N LEU A 5 -2.80 10.29 3.10
CA LEU A 5 -1.92 9.40 2.34
C LEU A 5 -1.20 10.15 1.20
N ALA A 6 -1.91 11.02 0.49
CA ALA A 6 -1.31 11.82 -0.57
C ALA A 6 -0.21 12.76 -0.05
N ILE A 7 -0.39 13.39 1.12
CA ILE A 7 0.70 14.15 1.78
C ILE A 7 1.87 13.25 2.15
N ALA A 8 1.60 12.06 2.71
CA ALA A 8 2.66 11.12 3.06
C ALA A 8 3.48 10.69 1.81
N ALA A 9 2.81 10.47 0.68
CA ALA A 9 3.45 10.16 -0.59
C ALA A 9 4.28 11.35 -1.11
N LEU A 10 3.75 12.58 -1.04
CA LEU A 10 4.49 13.79 -1.42
C LEU A 10 5.73 14.00 -0.53
N GLY A 11 5.62 13.71 0.77
CA GLY A 11 6.75 13.73 1.70
C GLY A 11 7.82 12.68 1.35
N ALA A 12 7.41 11.46 1.01
CA ALA A 12 8.32 10.40 0.58
C ALA A 12 9.03 10.71 -0.75
N LEU A 13 8.36 11.43 -1.65
CA LEU A 13 8.92 11.88 -2.95
C LEU A 13 9.75 13.17 -2.83
N GLY A 14 9.81 13.80 -1.65
CA GLY A 14 10.46 15.11 -1.46
C GLY A 14 9.70 16.29 -2.10
N ALA A 15 8.46 16.08 -2.54
CA ALA A 15 7.61 17.05 -3.22
C ALA A 15 6.68 17.83 -2.27
N GLY A 16 6.81 17.64 -0.95
CA GLY A 16 6.00 18.30 0.08
C GLY A 16 6.63 19.53 0.74
N GLY A 17 7.68 20.12 0.14
CA GLY A 17 8.38 21.28 0.68
C GLY A 17 7.59 22.60 0.59
N ASP A 18 8.17 23.70 1.12
CA ASP A 18 7.52 25.02 1.20
C ASP A 18 6.99 25.55 -0.14
N GLU A 19 7.64 25.19 -1.25
CA GLU A 19 7.23 25.56 -2.62
C GLU A 19 5.87 24.96 -3.01
N ALA A 20 5.51 23.81 -2.44
CA ALA A 20 4.24 23.13 -2.66
C ALA A 20 3.25 23.39 -1.52
N ARG A 21 3.59 24.23 -0.53
CA ARG A 21 2.81 24.41 0.72
C ARG A 21 1.37 24.78 0.47
N VAL A 22 1.12 25.69 -0.48
CA VAL A 22 -0.24 26.11 -0.89
C VAL A 22 -1.05 24.94 -1.47
N ASN A 23 -0.39 23.98 -2.11
CA ASN A 23 -1.05 22.80 -2.66
C ASN A 23 -1.24 21.72 -1.57
N THR A 24 -0.29 21.58 -0.64
CA THR A 24 -0.35 20.57 0.43
C THR A 24 -1.25 20.96 1.60
N GLU A 25 -1.45 22.25 1.87
CA GLU A 25 -2.29 22.71 2.98
C GLU A 25 -3.74 22.22 2.82
N ALA A 26 -4.27 22.22 1.59
CA ALA A 26 -5.59 21.69 1.28
C ALA A 26 -5.74 20.18 1.58
N LEU A 27 -4.63 19.43 1.57
CA LEU A 27 -4.63 17.98 1.85
C LEU A 27 -4.49 17.67 3.34
N THR A 28 -4.13 18.65 4.19
CA THR A 28 -3.93 18.40 5.64
C THR A 28 -5.24 18.11 6.36
N HIS A 29 -6.36 18.56 5.80
CA HIS A 29 -7.69 18.35 6.35
C HIS A 29 -8.43 17.21 5.63
N GLU A 30 -8.78 16.18 6.40
CA GLU A 30 -9.41 14.97 5.93
C GLU A 30 -10.74 14.73 6.68
N PRO A 31 -11.87 15.26 6.16
CA PRO A 31 -13.13 15.30 6.90
C PRO A 31 -13.72 13.91 7.19
N ASN A 32 -13.47 12.93 6.30
CA ASN A 32 -13.95 11.56 6.51
C ASN A 32 -13.27 10.91 7.72
N SER A 33 -11.99 11.22 7.95
CA SER A 33 -11.24 10.69 9.10
C SER A 33 -11.61 11.42 10.39
N GLU A 34 -11.89 12.71 10.33
CA GLU A 34 -12.38 13.49 11.47
C GLU A 34 -13.73 12.97 11.96
N PHE A 35 -14.71 12.83 11.06
CA PHE A 35 -16.03 12.29 11.41
C PHE A 35 -15.93 10.89 12.04
N CYS A 36 -15.08 10.04 11.46
CA CYS A 36 -14.87 8.69 11.99
C CYS A 36 -14.32 8.72 13.42
N MET A 37 -13.31 9.56 13.69
CA MET A 37 -12.71 9.71 15.02
C MET A 37 -13.63 10.39 16.03
N ASP A 38 -14.48 11.31 15.59
CA ASP A 38 -15.46 11.96 16.46
C ASP A 38 -16.51 10.95 16.96
N MET A 39 -16.96 10.04 16.09
CA MET A 39 -17.86 8.95 16.49
C MET A 39 -17.19 7.99 17.47
N SER A 40 -15.92 7.63 17.22
CA SER A 40 -15.10 6.83 18.13
C SER A 40 -14.99 7.44 19.51
N LYS A 41 -14.77 8.77 19.58
CA LYS A 41 -14.70 9.52 20.83
C LYS A 41 -16.01 9.46 21.63
N LEU A 42 -17.15 9.63 20.96
CA LEU A 42 -18.46 9.53 21.61
C LEU A 42 -18.67 8.14 22.22
N MET A 43 -18.30 7.08 21.49
CA MET A 43 -18.45 5.71 21.95
C MET A 43 -17.47 5.36 23.07
N LEU A 44 -16.24 5.87 23.01
CA LEU A 44 -15.26 5.75 24.08
C LEU A 44 -15.81 6.32 25.40
N PHE A 45 -16.34 7.55 25.38
CA PHE A 45 -16.86 8.17 26.60
C PHE A 45 -18.07 7.43 27.19
N GLN A 46 -18.93 6.87 26.35
CA GLN A 46 -20.04 6.04 26.83
C GLN A 46 -19.52 4.76 27.51
N CYS A 47 -18.49 4.13 26.94
CA CYS A 47 -17.86 2.96 27.55
C CYS A 47 -17.16 3.31 28.88
N LEU A 48 -16.39 4.40 28.91
CA LEU A 48 -15.71 4.87 30.12
C LEU A 48 -16.69 5.35 31.21
N ALA A 49 -17.85 5.90 30.84
CA ALA A 49 -18.87 6.26 31.81
C ALA A 49 -19.52 5.03 32.48
N ALA A 50 -19.49 3.88 31.80
CA ALA A 50 -19.99 2.61 32.31
C ALA A 50 -18.90 1.74 32.97
N SER A 51 -17.61 2.02 32.71
CA SER A 51 -16.50 1.28 33.30
C SER A 51 -16.46 1.47 34.81
N ARG A 52 -16.14 0.39 35.53
CA ARG A 52 -16.14 0.35 37.01
C ARG A 52 -14.73 0.17 37.57
N PRO A 53 -13.99 -0.87 37.16
CA PRO A 53 -12.59 -1.04 37.53
C PRO A 53 -11.66 -0.38 36.50
N SER A 54 -10.49 0.08 36.94
CA SER A 54 -9.51 0.80 36.10
C SER A 54 -8.97 0.00 34.92
N TYR A 55 -9.09 -1.34 34.94
CA TYR A 55 -8.67 -2.17 33.80
C TYR A 55 -9.63 -2.05 32.60
N GLU A 56 -10.88 -1.67 32.83
CA GLU A 56 -11.87 -1.54 31.75
C GLU A 56 -11.62 -0.31 30.87
N ASP A 57 -10.83 0.65 31.34
CA ASP A 57 -10.45 1.82 30.53
C ASP A 57 -9.59 1.39 29.33
N ILE A 58 -8.67 0.44 29.52
CA ILE A 58 -7.86 -0.13 28.43
C ILE A 58 -8.74 -0.93 27.46
N PHE A 59 -9.77 -1.61 27.97
CA PHE A 59 -10.74 -2.29 27.12
C PHE A 59 -11.52 -1.30 26.25
N CYS A 60 -12.04 -0.22 26.85
CA CYS A 60 -12.75 0.84 26.13
C CYS A 60 -11.87 1.50 25.07
N LEU A 61 -10.60 1.79 25.38
CA LEU A 61 -9.64 2.31 24.41
C LEU A 61 -9.37 1.33 23.26
N GLY A 62 -9.16 0.05 23.56
CA GLY A 62 -8.96 -0.97 22.52
C GLY A 62 -10.18 -1.12 21.60
N ARG A 63 -11.40 -1.09 22.19
CA ARG A 63 -12.66 -1.27 21.47
C ARG A 63 -13.02 -0.06 20.61
N HIS A 64 -12.82 1.15 21.12
CA HIS A 64 -13.36 2.37 20.51
C HIS A 64 -12.31 3.32 19.94
N ILE A 65 -11.02 3.18 20.25
CA ILE A 65 -9.97 3.96 19.60
C ILE A 65 -9.15 3.08 18.68
N THR A 66 -8.57 1.99 19.17
CA THR A 66 -7.66 1.16 18.37
C THR A 66 -8.39 0.47 17.21
N ARG A 67 -9.55 -0.12 17.48
CA ARG A 67 -10.36 -0.79 16.45
C ARG A 67 -10.91 0.20 15.42
N ASP A 68 -11.40 1.33 15.90
CA ASP A 68 -12.00 2.32 15.02
C ASP A 68 -10.93 2.99 14.18
N LEU A 69 -9.75 3.33 14.74
CA LEU A 69 -8.60 3.80 13.96
C LEU A 69 -8.24 2.83 12.82
N ALA A 70 -8.17 1.53 13.11
CA ALA A 70 -7.91 0.52 12.08
C ALA A 70 -8.99 0.59 10.99
N THR A 71 -10.26 0.68 11.37
CA THR A 71 -11.37 0.76 10.43
C THR A 71 -11.33 2.06 9.60
N CYS A 72 -11.15 3.22 10.25
CA CYS A 72 -11.07 4.54 9.61
C CYS A 72 -9.90 4.64 8.63
N THR A 73 -8.84 3.84 8.81
CA THR A 73 -7.64 3.87 7.95
C THR A 73 -7.63 2.80 6.86
N THR A 74 -8.44 1.75 6.97
CA THR A 74 -8.46 0.64 6.00
C THR A 74 -8.80 1.07 4.56
N GLU A 75 -9.61 2.11 4.34
CA GLU A 75 -9.88 2.61 2.99
C GLU A 75 -8.61 3.07 2.25
N ALA A 76 -7.58 3.54 2.97
CA ALA A 76 -6.30 3.91 2.36
C ALA A 76 -5.41 2.70 2.01
N THR A 77 -5.68 1.53 2.59
CA THR A 77 -4.88 0.31 2.37
C THR A 77 -5.36 -0.54 1.21
N GLN A 78 -6.49 -0.17 0.58
CA GLN A 78 -6.90 -0.72 -0.70
C GLN A 78 -5.97 -0.15 -1.77
N ILE A 79 -4.74 -0.68 -1.82
CA ILE A 79 -3.75 -0.37 -2.85
C ILE A 79 -4.38 -0.76 -4.19
N THR A 80 -4.91 0.22 -4.90
CA THR A 80 -5.06 0.11 -6.34
C THR A 80 -3.63 0.01 -6.88
N THR A 81 -3.29 -1.11 -7.49
CA THR A 81 -2.03 -1.27 -8.20
C THR A 81 -1.90 -0.12 -9.19
N ILE A 82 -1.04 0.86 -8.89
CA ILE A 82 -0.71 1.92 -9.84
C ILE A 82 0.21 1.27 -10.86
N VAL A 83 -0.36 0.78 -11.95
CA VAL A 83 0.42 0.39 -13.14
C VAL A 83 0.91 1.69 -13.76
N VAL A 84 2.11 2.12 -13.39
CA VAL A 84 2.82 3.14 -14.14
C VAL A 84 3.19 2.51 -15.47
N GLY A 85 2.49 2.91 -16.55
CA GLY A 85 2.91 2.56 -17.90
C GLY A 85 4.33 3.06 -18.14
N ASP A 86 5.10 2.33 -18.96
CA ASP A 86 6.48 2.69 -19.30
C ASP A 86 6.58 4.20 -19.64
N PRO A 87 7.66 4.90 -19.22
CA PRO A 87 7.83 6.30 -19.55
C PRO A 87 7.80 6.45 -21.08
N GLN A 88 6.74 7.07 -21.59
CA GLN A 88 6.61 7.36 -23.01
C GLN A 88 7.54 8.54 -23.29
N GLU A 89 8.75 8.26 -23.80
CA GLU A 89 9.61 9.30 -24.34
C GLU A 89 8.86 10.00 -25.48
N THR A 90 8.45 11.25 -25.24
CA THR A 90 8.01 12.17 -26.29
C THR A 90 9.25 12.66 -27.03
N GLY A 91 9.90 11.76 -27.76
CA GLY A 91 11.11 12.07 -28.53
C GLY A 91 11.04 11.36 -29.87
N ALA A 92 10.91 12.11 -30.96
CA ALA A 92 11.02 11.58 -32.31
C ALA A 92 12.36 10.83 -32.46
N ALA A 93 12.29 9.53 -32.69
CA ALA A 93 13.49 8.70 -32.86
C ALA A 93 14.26 9.16 -34.11
N PRO A 94 15.57 9.47 -34.02
CA PRO A 94 16.40 9.56 -35.20
C PRO A 94 16.52 8.16 -35.81
N ALA A 95 16.26 8.04 -37.11
CA ALA A 95 16.34 6.78 -37.84
C ALA A 95 17.71 6.13 -37.66
N ARG A 96 17.77 5.04 -36.88
CA ARG A 96 18.96 4.18 -36.81
C ARG A 96 18.92 3.25 -38.01
N THR A 97 19.90 3.39 -38.90
CA THR A 97 20.22 2.36 -39.90
C THR A 97 20.71 1.10 -39.19
N PRO A 98 20.14 -0.09 -39.46
CA PRO A 98 20.59 -1.31 -38.83
C PRO A 98 21.96 -1.71 -39.38
N ILE A 99 22.95 -1.82 -38.50
CA ILE A 99 24.22 -2.49 -38.80
C ILE A 99 23.98 -3.97 -38.50
N SER A 100 23.94 -4.81 -39.53
CA SER A 100 23.84 -6.26 -39.37
C SER A 100 25.14 -6.81 -38.79
N VAL A 101 25.09 -7.27 -37.55
CA VAL A 101 26.17 -8.06 -36.95
C VAL A 101 25.82 -9.53 -37.10
N THR A 102 26.59 -10.26 -37.92
CA THR A 102 26.50 -11.71 -38.02
C THR A 102 27.16 -12.35 -36.80
N VAL A 103 26.36 -12.99 -35.96
CA VAL A 103 26.85 -13.80 -34.84
C VAL A 103 27.18 -15.21 -35.34
N PRO A 104 28.36 -15.79 -35.03
CA PRO A 104 28.65 -17.18 -35.36
C PRO A 104 27.70 -18.14 -34.62
N GLN A 105 27.19 -19.12 -35.35
CA GLN A 105 26.25 -20.13 -34.87
C GLN A 105 26.89 -21.00 -33.78
N ALA A 106 26.28 -21.01 -32.58
CA ALA A 106 26.67 -21.90 -31.50
C ALA A 106 26.29 -23.35 -31.83
N THR A 107 27.24 -24.27 -31.65
CA THR A 107 27.02 -25.72 -31.71
C THR A 107 26.08 -26.19 -30.60
N PRO A 108 25.17 -27.16 -30.86
CA PRO A 108 24.21 -27.63 -29.87
C PRO A 108 24.90 -28.39 -28.72
N VAL A 109 24.64 -27.95 -27.49
CA VAL A 109 25.00 -28.67 -26.26
C VAL A 109 23.91 -29.71 -25.97
N PRO A 110 24.24 -30.98 -25.65
CA PRO A 110 23.24 -32.00 -25.36
C PRO A 110 22.54 -31.76 -24.01
N THR A 111 21.21 -31.94 -24.03
CA THR A 111 20.28 -31.81 -22.90
C THR A 111 20.51 -32.89 -21.83
N PRO A 112 20.72 -32.54 -20.54
CA PRO A 112 20.56 -33.48 -19.44
C PRO A 112 19.08 -33.68 -19.11
N ALA A 113 18.70 -34.94 -18.87
CA ALA A 113 17.33 -35.39 -18.63
C ALA A 113 16.68 -34.77 -17.38
N VAL A 114 15.38 -34.47 -17.50
CA VAL A 114 14.51 -34.03 -16.40
C VAL A 114 14.21 -35.24 -15.50
N ALA A 115 14.68 -35.20 -14.25
CA ALA A 115 14.23 -36.14 -13.22
C ALA A 115 12.90 -35.67 -12.62
N THR A 116 11.84 -36.44 -12.85
CA THR A 116 10.51 -36.22 -12.32
C THR A 116 10.45 -36.62 -10.84
N THR A 117 10.40 -35.67 -9.90
CA THR A 117 10.03 -35.96 -8.51
C THR A 117 8.52 -35.85 -8.35
N GLN A 118 7.82 -36.94 -8.67
CA GLN A 118 6.45 -37.18 -8.22
C GLN A 118 6.46 -37.73 -6.79
N SER A 119 5.43 -37.36 -6.04
CA SER A 119 4.97 -37.97 -4.78
C SER A 119 5.77 -37.64 -3.52
N LEU A 120 5.16 -36.84 -2.65
CA LEU A 120 5.14 -37.02 -1.18
C LEU A 120 4.24 -35.95 -0.56
N ASN A 121 2.93 -36.05 -0.77
CA ASN A 121 1.96 -35.37 0.11
C ASN A 121 0.68 -36.20 0.20
N THR A 122 0.80 -37.37 0.83
CA THR A 122 -0.34 -38.16 1.30
C THR A 122 -0.57 -37.84 2.78
N THR A 123 -1.60 -37.05 3.05
CA THR A 123 -2.17 -36.82 4.39
C THR A 123 -2.75 -38.14 4.92
N PRO A 124 -2.40 -38.62 6.13
CA PRO A 124 -3.16 -39.67 6.78
C PRO A 124 -4.27 -39.04 7.62
N SER A 125 -5.50 -39.28 7.19
CA SER A 125 -6.72 -39.13 7.98
C SER A 125 -6.79 -40.23 9.05
N ARG A 126 -6.83 -39.84 10.32
CA ARG A 126 -7.58 -40.57 11.36
C ARG A 126 -7.93 -39.65 12.53
#